data_AF-A0A0L6JHP8-F1
#
_entry.id   AF-A0A0L6JHP8-F1
#
_cell.length_a   1.000
_cell.length_b   1.000
_cell.length_c   1.000
_cell.angle_alpha   90.00
_cell.angle_beta   90.00
_cell.angle_gamma   90.00
#
_symmetry.space_group_name_H-M   'P 1'
#
loop_
_entity.id
_entity.type
_entity.pdbx_description
1 polymer ?
#
loop_
_entity_poly.entity_id
_entity_poly.type
_entity_poly.pdbx_seq_one_letter_code
_entity_poly.pdbx_strand_id
1 'polypeptide(L)'
;MEESLNNAKKSLDKFYEKYCTTDDNKRKLLACDYLKWITIKTKIIYNEKDFRIPENIQIKRGMVFWINFGYNIDEELGGKHPGLVLRIGGKTAIVIPLSTQEPTQEQLKSGTYVEIMKVYNFKNVRRWVNVLNTIPISVQRFDFNSSIGNVKGTELDNINAGMKKSGLWKF
;
A
#
# COMPACT_ATOMS: atom_id res chain seq x y z
N MET A 1 -5.52 -22.35 -20.39
CA MET A 1 -4.98 -20.97 -20.46
C MET A 1 -5.81 -20.09 -21.38
N GLU A 2 -6.05 -20.52 -22.62
CA GLU A 2 -6.86 -19.76 -23.60
C GLU A 2 -8.28 -19.46 -23.13
N GLU A 3 -8.97 -20.45 -22.56
CA GLU A 3 -10.31 -20.24 -21.96
C GLU A 3 -10.29 -19.19 -20.84
N SER A 4 -9.34 -19.29 -19.91
CA SER A 4 -9.17 -18.34 -18.81
C SER A 4 -8.88 -16.92 -19.31
N LEU A 5 -8.07 -16.78 -20.37
CA LEU A 5 -7.79 -15.51 -21.02
C LEU A 5 -9.05 -14.90 -21.64
N ASN A 6 -9.82 -15.71 -22.38
CA ASN A 6 -11.06 -15.25 -23.00
C ASN A 6 -12.10 -14.83 -21.95
N ASN A 7 -12.21 -15.57 -20.84
CA ASN A 7 -13.09 -15.22 -19.73
C ASN A 7 -12.66 -13.92 -19.03
N ALA A 8 -11.36 -13.71 -18.84
CA ALA A 8 -10.82 -12.47 -18.27
C ALA A 8 -11.10 -11.26 -19.17
N LYS A 9 -10.82 -11.38 -20.50
CA LYS A 9 -11.13 -10.33 -21.48
C LYS A 9 -12.61 -9.96 -21.47
N LYS A 10 -13.50 -10.95 -21.62
CA LYS A 10 -14.95 -10.74 -21.58
C LYS A 10 -15.41 -10.04 -20.30
N SER A 11 -14.81 -10.36 -19.15
CA SER A 11 -15.14 -9.72 -17.88
C SER A 11 -14.68 -8.27 -17.82
N LEU A 12 -13.46 -7.98 -18.33
CA LEU A 12 -12.93 -6.62 -18.41
C LEU A 12 -13.69 -5.75 -19.42
N ASP A 13 -14.09 -6.31 -20.57
CA ASP A 13 -14.87 -5.61 -21.59
C ASP A 13 -16.25 -5.23 -21.03
N LYS A 14 -16.96 -6.17 -20.41
CA LYS A 14 -18.24 -5.89 -19.73
C LYS A 14 -18.10 -4.82 -18.65
N PHE A 15 -17.01 -4.86 -17.89
CA PHE A 15 -16.73 -3.85 -16.87
C PHE A 15 -16.51 -2.47 -17.50
N TYR A 16 -15.69 -2.39 -18.56
CA TYR A 16 -15.44 -1.16 -19.28
C TYR A 16 -16.72 -0.60 -19.91
N GLU A 17 -17.47 -1.39 -20.67
CA GLU A 17 -18.73 -0.99 -21.34
C GLU A 17 -19.76 -0.43 -20.36
N LYS A 18 -19.88 -1.05 -19.18
CA LYS A 18 -20.80 -0.61 -18.13
C LYS A 18 -20.45 0.78 -17.58
N TYR A 19 -19.17 1.13 -17.50
CA TYR A 19 -18.71 2.34 -16.82
C TYR A 19 -18.13 3.40 -17.77
N CYS A 20 -17.89 3.13 -19.05
CA CYS A 20 -17.38 4.12 -19.99
C CYS A 20 -18.46 5.13 -20.42
N THR A 21 -19.72 4.70 -20.45
CA THR A 21 -20.88 5.50 -20.86
C THR A 21 -21.64 6.14 -19.70
N THR A 22 -21.30 5.83 -18.44
CA THR A 22 -22.02 6.37 -17.28
C THR A 22 -21.73 7.86 -17.08
N ASP A 23 -22.73 8.69 -16.77
CA ASP A 23 -22.49 10.10 -16.41
C ASP A 23 -21.86 10.28 -15.02
N ASP A 24 -21.75 9.18 -14.25
CA ASP A 24 -21.07 9.16 -12.97
C ASP A 24 -19.53 9.18 -13.14
N ASN A 25 -18.97 10.39 -13.08
CA ASN A 25 -17.52 10.61 -13.15
C ASN A 25 -16.72 9.81 -12.10
N LYS A 26 -17.29 9.54 -10.91
CA LYS A 26 -16.57 8.76 -9.89
C LYS A 26 -16.42 7.31 -10.34
N ARG A 27 -17.50 6.71 -10.87
CA ARG A 27 -17.46 5.33 -11.41
C ARG A 27 -16.57 5.21 -12.63
N LYS A 28 -16.52 6.23 -13.49
CA LYS A 28 -15.57 6.30 -14.61
C LYS A 28 -14.11 6.26 -14.13
N LEU A 29 -13.76 7.12 -13.17
CA LEU A 29 -12.41 7.17 -12.61
C LEU A 29 -12.03 5.84 -11.94
N LEU A 30 -12.96 5.26 -11.18
CA LEU A 30 -12.81 3.95 -10.55
C LEU A 30 -12.44 2.88 -11.58
N ALA A 31 -13.17 2.81 -12.70
CA ALA A 31 -12.90 1.86 -13.77
C ALA A 31 -11.52 2.09 -14.42
N CYS A 32 -11.17 3.35 -14.68
CA CYS A 32 -9.85 3.71 -15.21
C CYS A 32 -8.73 3.26 -14.28
N ASP A 33 -8.86 3.47 -12.97
CA ASP A 33 -7.81 3.14 -12.00
C ASP A 33 -7.66 1.63 -11.83
N TYR A 34 -8.76 0.87 -11.87
CA TYR A 34 -8.70 -0.60 -11.88
C TYR A 34 -7.96 -1.13 -13.11
N LEU A 35 -8.26 -0.62 -14.31
CA LEU A 35 -7.59 -1.05 -15.56
C LEU A 35 -6.09 -0.68 -15.57
N LYS A 36 -5.73 0.52 -15.05
CA LYS A 36 -4.33 0.90 -14.85
C LYS A 36 -3.63 -0.08 -13.91
N TRP A 37 -4.29 -0.49 -12.83
CA TRP A 37 -3.73 -1.45 -11.89
C TRP A 37 -3.46 -2.82 -12.52
N ILE A 38 -4.40 -3.36 -13.30
CA ILE A 38 -4.19 -4.61 -14.04
C ILE A 38 -2.94 -4.53 -14.92
N THR A 39 -2.76 -3.41 -15.63
CA THR A 39 -1.58 -3.16 -16.46
C THR A 39 -0.30 -3.15 -15.62
N ILE A 40 -0.27 -2.41 -14.51
CA ILE A 40 0.88 -2.33 -13.60
C ILE A 40 1.22 -3.70 -13.02
N LYS A 41 0.23 -4.43 -12.50
CA LYS A 41 0.41 -5.75 -11.89
C LYS A 41 0.98 -6.75 -12.89
N THR A 42 0.50 -6.71 -14.13
CA THR A 42 1.01 -7.58 -15.21
C THR A 42 2.48 -7.27 -15.54
N LYS A 43 2.86 -5.99 -15.58
CA LYS A 43 4.27 -5.58 -15.76
C LYS A 43 5.16 -6.03 -14.60
N ILE A 44 4.67 -5.96 -13.36
CA ILE A 44 5.40 -6.46 -12.19
C ILE A 44 5.64 -7.98 -12.32
N ILE A 45 4.62 -8.75 -12.72
CA ILE A 45 4.75 -10.20 -12.93
C ILE A 45 5.78 -10.50 -14.01
N TYR A 46 5.73 -9.77 -15.15
CA TYR A 46 6.70 -9.94 -16.23
C TYR A 46 8.15 -9.71 -15.77
N ASN A 47 8.35 -8.75 -14.88
CA ASN A 47 9.65 -8.36 -14.37
C ASN A 47 10.17 -9.21 -13.19
N GLU A 48 9.45 -10.25 -12.73
CA GLU A 48 9.79 -10.98 -11.49
C GLU A 48 11.18 -11.62 -11.47
N LYS A 49 11.63 -12.13 -12.62
CA LYS A 49 12.92 -12.81 -12.77
C LYS A 49 14.08 -11.82 -12.78
N ASP A 50 13.88 -10.70 -13.46
CA ASP A 50 14.92 -9.70 -13.72
C ASP A 50 15.01 -8.66 -12.61
N PHE A 51 13.95 -8.51 -11.81
CA PHE A 51 13.95 -7.55 -10.71
C PHE A 51 15.08 -7.78 -9.72
N ARG A 52 15.80 -6.70 -9.43
CA ARG A 52 16.81 -6.60 -8.38
C ARG A 52 16.58 -5.32 -7.59
N ILE A 53 16.81 -5.38 -6.28
CA ILE A 53 16.86 -4.17 -5.44
C ILE A 53 18.15 -3.42 -5.86
N PRO A 54 18.10 -2.09 -6.05
CA PRO A 54 19.32 -1.32 -6.34
C PRO A 54 20.40 -1.55 -5.28
N GLU A 55 21.65 -1.74 -5.70
CA GLU A 55 22.76 -2.17 -4.84
C GLU A 55 23.04 -1.20 -3.67
N ASN A 56 22.74 0.08 -3.87
CA ASN A 56 22.93 1.14 -2.88
C ASN A 56 21.79 1.23 -1.85
N ILE A 57 20.74 0.41 -1.97
CA ILE A 57 19.55 0.49 -1.11
C ILE A 57 19.42 -0.77 -0.27
N GLN A 58 19.59 -0.61 1.03
CA GLN A 58 19.26 -1.64 1.99
C GLN A 58 17.91 -1.32 2.65
N ILE A 59 16.91 -2.15 2.42
CA ILE A 59 15.60 -1.99 3.08
C ILE A 59 15.74 -2.46 4.53
N LYS A 60 15.24 -1.67 5.49
CA LYS A 60 15.26 -1.97 6.94
C LYS A 60 13.95 -1.57 7.61
N ARG A 61 13.67 -2.17 8.76
CA ARG A 61 12.58 -1.74 9.65
C ARG A 61 12.73 -0.25 9.99
N GLY A 62 11.63 0.50 9.97
CA GLY A 62 11.65 1.93 10.24
C GLY A 62 11.82 2.81 9.00
N MET A 63 12.20 2.24 7.86
CA MET A 63 12.28 2.98 6.59
C MET A 63 10.89 3.17 5.98
N VAL A 64 10.71 4.29 5.28
CA VAL A 64 9.49 4.64 4.58
C VAL A 64 9.80 4.78 3.09
N PHE A 65 9.08 4.02 2.27
CA PHE A 65 9.19 4.08 0.82
C PHE A 65 7.86 4.54 0.22
N TRP A 66 7.88 5.12 -0.97
CA TRP A 66 6.69 5.14 -1.79
C TRP A 66 6.41 3.73 -2.29
N ILE A 67 5.21 3.20 -2.07
CA ILE A 67 4.84 1.83 -2.40
C ILE A 67 3.51 1.86 -3.15
N ASN A 68 3.39 1.04 -4.19
CA ASN A 68 2.12 0.80 -4.86
C ASN A 68 1.35 -0.33 -4.16
N PHE A 69 0.31 0.06 -3.42
CA PHE A 69 -0.54 -0.87 -2.66
C PHE A 69 -1.54 -1.62 -3.55
N GLY A 70 -1.69 -1.21 -4.81
CA GLY A 70 -2.62 -1.81 -5.76
C GLY A 70 -3.95 -1.10 -5.80
N TYR A 71 -4.96 -1.73 -6.37
CA TYR A 71 -6.31 -1.19 -6.37
C TYR A 71 -7.03 -1.58 -5.08
N ASN A 72 -7.65 -0.63 -4.40
CA ASN A 72 -8.40 -0.87 -3.16
C ASN A 72 -9.81 -1.38 -3.43
N ILE A 73 -10.23 -2.36 -2.63
CA ILE A 73 -11.64 -2.72 -2.49
C ILE A 73 -12.13 -2.12 -1.16
N ASP A 74 -13.12 -1.24 -1.25
CA ASP A 74 -13.74 -0.59 -0.09
C ASP A 74 -12.74 0.20 0.77
N GLU A 75 -12.67 -0.05 2.08
CA GLU A 75 -11.80 0.65 3.04
C GLU A 75 -10.31 0.25 2.97
N GLU A 76 -9.94 -0.65 2.05
CA GLU A 76 -8.53 -0.95 1.80
C GLU A 76 -7.76 0.30 1.36
N LEU A 77 -6.48 0.38 1.74
CA LEU A 77 -5.60 1.43 1.27
C LEU A 77 -4.95 1.00 -0.03
N GLY A 78 -5.35 1.64 -1.13
CA GLY A 78 -4.85 1.39 -2.49
C GLY A 78 -4.00 2.55 -3.01
N GLY A 79 -3.48 2.44 -4.22
CA GLY A 79 -2.70 3.47 -4.89
C GLY A 79 -1.24 3.55 -4.45
N LYS A 80 -0.57 4.63 -4.88
CA LYS A 80 0.83 4.91 -4.52
C LYS A 80 0.86 5.76 -3.24
N HIS A 81 1.28 5.17 -2.13
CA HIS A 81 1.35 5.84 -0.83
C HIS A 81 2.68 5.60 -0.13
N PRO A 82 3.07 6.45 0.83
CA PRO A 82 4.18 6.13 1.71
C PRO A 82 3.82 4.88 2.53
N GLY A 83 4.73 3.93 2.63
CA GLY A 83 4.61 2.73 3.45
C GLY A 83 5.81 2.54 4.35
N LEU A 84 5.57 2.33 5.63
CA LEU A 84 6.59 2.05 6.63
C LEU A 84 6.90 0.57 6.64
N VAL A 85 8.19 0.24 6.53
CA VAL A 85 8.67 -1.13 6.60
C VAL A 85 8.73 -1.60 8.05
N LEU A 86 8.04 -2.70 8.33
CA LEU A 86 8.03 -3.35 9.64
C LEU A 86 9.00 -4.52 9.69
N ARG A 87 9.05 -5.31 8.61
CA ARG A 87 9.94 -6.46 8.49
C ARG A 87 10.21 -6.80 7.03
N ILE A 88 11.33 -7.42 6.74
CA ILE A 88 11.66 -7.94 5.40
C ILE A 88 12.02 -9.42 5.55
N GLY A 89 11.58 -10.23 4.59
CA GLY A 89 11.92 -11.64 4.43
C GLY A 89 12.05 -11.96 2.94
N GLY A 90 13.29 -12.06 2.45
CA GLY A 90 13.55 -12.29 1.03
C GLY A 90 13.04 -11.16 0.13
N LYS A 91 12.27 -11.50 -0.91
CA LYS A 91 11.64 -10.55 -1.84
C LYS A 91 10.29 -10.01 -1.35
N THR A 92 9.95 -10.22 -0.08
CA THR A 92 8.69 -9.76 0.53
C THR A 92 9.00 -8.89 1.74
N ALA A 93 8.27 -7.80 1.89
CA ALA A 93 8.29 -6.95 3.08
C ALA A 93 6.91 -6.91 3.71
N ILE A 94 6.86 -6.89 5.04
CA ILE A 94 5.66 -6.52 5.80
C ILE A 94 5.73 -5.01 5.99
N VAL A 95 4.72 -4.30 5.50
CA VAL A 95 4.63 -2.85 5.54
C VAL A 95 3.30 -2.40 6.12
N ILE A 96 3.25 -1.16 6.59
CA ILE A 96 2.03 -0.48 7.00
C ILE A 96 1.92 0.85 6.23
N PRO A 97 0.80 1.10 5.52
CA PRO A 97 0.63 2.33 4.77
C PRO A 97 0.42 3.52 5.70
N LEU A 98 0.97 4.68 5.31
CA LEU A 98 0.75 5.94 6.00
C LEU A 98 -0.32 6.73 5.24
N SER A 99 -1.32 7.20 5.98
CA SER A 99 -2.34 8.11 5.47
C SER A 99 -2.13 9.52 6.03
N THR A 100 -2.51 10.53 5.26
CA THR A 100 -2.66 11.91 5.76
C THR A 100 -4.08 12.20 6.24
N GLN A 101 -5.01 11.27 6.01
CA GLN A 101 -6.39 11.39 6.47
C GLN A 101 -6.44 11.11 7.97
N GLU A 102 -7.00 12.06 8.72
CA GLU A 102 -7.19 11.91 10.16
C GLU A 102 -8.32 10.90 10.43
N PRO A 103 -8.12 9.94 11.36
CA PRO A 103 -9.15 8.98 11.73
C PRO A 103 -10.31 9.65 12.44
N THR A 104 -11.49 9.05 12.37
CA THR A 104 -12.65 9.49 13.15
C THR A 104 -12.44 9.24 14.65
N GLN A 105 -13.22 9.91 15.49
CA GLN A 105 -13.16 9.71 16.94
C GLN A 105 -13.44 8.26 17.36
N GLU A 106 -14.31 7.56 16.63
CA GLU A 106 -14.60 6.13 16.85
C GLU A 106 -13.40 5.25 16.47
N GLN A 107 -12.74 5.55 15.35
CA GLN A 107 -11.53 4.88 14.92
C GLN A 107 -10.39 5.08 15.93
N LEU A 108 -10.22 6.28 16.49
CA LEU A 108 -9.23 6.53 17.55
C LEU A 108 -9.53 5.73 18.82
N LYS A 109 -10.81 5.62 19.23
CA LYS A 109 -11.22 4.83 20.40
C LYS A 109 -10.89 3.35 20.27
N SER A 110 -10.90 2.80 19.05
CA SER A 110 -10.49 1.41 18.80
C SER A 110 -9.05 1.12 19.23
N GLY A 111 -8.18 2.13 19.24
CA GLY A 111 -6.77 2.00 19.58
C GLY A 111 -5.91 1.31 18.51
N THR A 112 -6.44 1.09 17.30
CA THR A 112 -5.69 0.54 16.16
C THR A 112 -5.02 1.62 15.32
N TYR A 113 -5.43 2.87 15.48
CA TYR A 113 -4.83 4.01 14.78
C TYR A 113 -3.73 4.65 15.64
N VAL A 114 -2.57 4.85 15.02
CA VAL A 114 -1.39 5.44 15.65
C VAL A 114 -0.98 6.68 14.86
N GLU A 115 -0.77 7.79 15.57
CA GLU A 115 -0.24 9.02 14.98
C GLU A 115 1.27 8.90 14.74
N ILE A 116 1.72 9.40 13.59
CA ILE A 116 3.12 9.53 13.22
C ILE A 116 3.41 11.01 12.97
N MET A 117 4.17 11.61 13.89
CA MET A 117 4.39 13.06 13.88
C MET A 117 5.29 13.49 12.73
N LYS A 118 6.34 12.71 12.44
CA LYS A 118 7.34 13.06 11.44
C LYS A 118 7.89 11.84 10.72
N VAL A 119 7.91 11.94 9.40
CA VAL A 119 8.67 11.06 8.51
C VAL A 119 9.82 11.88 7.95
N TYR A 120 11.05 11.47 8.25
CA TYR A 120 12.25 12.11 7.73
C TYR A 120 12.34 11.94 6.21
N ASN A 121 12.87 12.96 5.52
CA ASN A 121 12.94 13.03 4.06
C ASN A 121 11.58 13.02 3.32
N PHE A 122 10.50 13.33 4.04
CA PHE A 122 9.16 13.54 3.49
C PHE A 122 8.61 14.90 3.95
N LYS A 123 7.54 15.38 3.33
CA LYS A 123 6.83 16.59 3.77
C LYS A 123 6.45 16.46 5.24
N ASN A 124 6.73 17.50 6.03
CA ASN A 124 6.40 17.57 7.45
C ASN A 124 4.90 17.79 7.65
N VAL A 125 4.15 16.68 7.60
CA VAL A 125 2.71 16.63 7.85
C VAL A 125 2.42 15.47 8.79
N ARG A 126 1.40 15.65 9.63
CA ARG A 126 0.88 14.58 10.47
C ARG A 126 0.38 13.44 9.58
N ARG A 127 0.72 12.23 9.98
CA ARG A 127 0.30 11.00 9.31
C ARG A 127 -0.28 10.05 10.32
N TRP A 128 -1.10 9.14 9.83
CA TRP A 128 -1.75 8.12 10.64
C TRP A 128 -1.49 6.77 10.02
N VAL A 129 -1.37 5.77 10.88
CA VAL A 129 -1.29 4.37 10.47
C VAL A 129 -2.39 3.59 11.18
N ASN A 130 -3.14 2.80 10.43
CA ASN A 130 -4.02 1.78 11.00
C ASN A 130 -3.22 0.48 11.07
N VAL A 131 -2.96 -0.05 12.26
CA VAL A 131 -2.18 -1.28 12.44
C VAL A 131 -2.82 -2.50 11.78
N LEU A 132 -4.13 -2.47 11.55
CA LEU A 132 -4.85 -3.52 10.83
C LEU A 132 -4.52 -3.52 9.32
N ASN A 133 -4.08 -2.41 8.76
CA ASN A 133 -3.66 -2.30 7.35
C ASN A 133 -2.22 -2.78 7.12
N THR A 134 -1.68 -3.56 8.06
CA THR A 134 -0.38 -4.22 7.90
C THR A 134 -0.49 -5.29 6.82
N ILE A 135 0.33 -5.20 5.77
CA ILE A 135 0.27 -6.12 4.65
C ILE A 135 1.65 -6.67 4.25
N PRO A 136 1.74 -7.95 3.85
CA PRO A 136 2.88 -8.47 3.12
C PRO A 136 2.81 -8.02 1.65
N ILE A 137 3.91 -7.46 1.14
CA ILE A 137 3.98 -6.93 -0.22
C ILE A 137 5.32 -7.28 -0.86
N SER A 138 5.33 -7.54 -2.16
CA SER A 138 6.56 -7.75 -2.92
C SER A 138 7.40 -6.47 -2.95
N VAL A 139 8.71 -6.60 -2.72
CA VAL A 139 9.65 -5.46 -2.78
C VAL A 139 9.68 -4.79 -4.16
N GLN A 140 9.18 -5.45 -5.21
CA GLN A 140 9.04 -4.87 -6.55
C GLN A 140 8.07 -3.70 -6.61
N ARG A 141 7.15 -3.61 -5.63
CA ARG A 141 6.17 -2.52 -5.57
C ARG A 141 6.73 -1.27 -4.91
N PHE A 142 7.97 -1.31 -4.43
CA PHE A 142 8.65 -0.17 -3.84
C PHE A 142 9.18 0.70 -4.98
N ASP A 143 8.97 2.00 -4.85
CA ASP A 143 9.59 2.98 -5.71
C ASP A 143 10.92 3.42 -5.12
N PHE A 144 12.00 2.89 -5.70
CA PHE A 144 13.39 3.19 -5.32
C PHE A 144 13.93 4.48 -5.95
N ASN A 145 13.19 5.10 -6.88
CA ASN A 145 13.58 6.34 -7.55
C ASN A 145 13.03 7.59 -6.86
N SER A 146 11.97 7.42 -6.05
CA SER A 146 11.41 8.49 -5.23
C SER A 146 12.13 8.66 -3.89
N SER A 147 11.75 9.69 -3.14
CA SER A 147 12.28 9.94 -1.79
C SER A 147 12.11 8.73 -0.86
N ILE A 148 13.20 8.33 -0.21
CA ILE A 148 13.22 7.29 0.82
C ILE A 148 13.40 7.97 2.17
N GLY A 149 12.54 7.64 3.12
CA GLY A 149 12.49 8.26 4.43
C GLY A 149 12.64 7.24 5.55
N ASN A 150 12.48 7.72 6.78
CA ASN A 150 12.45 6.88 7.96
C ASN A 150 11.66 7.56 9.10
N VAL A 151 11.32 6.77 10.11
CA VAL A 151 10.74 7.26 11.37
C VAL A 151 11.72 7.04 12.53
N LYS A 152 11.45 7.68 13.67
CA LYS A 152 12.19 7.46 14.92
C LYS A 152 11.76 6.17 15.61
N GLY A 153 12.62 5.64 16.49
CA GLY A 153 12.30 4.47 17.32
C GLY A 153 11.03 4.65 18.15
N THR A 154 10.81 5.85 18.70
CA THR A 154 9.60 6.18 19.47
C THR A 154 8.30 5.97 18.68
N GLU A 155 8.31 6.28 17.38
CA GLU A 155 7.16 6.04 16.50
C GLU A 155 6.94 4.54 16.28
N LEU A 156 8.02 3.75 16.17
CA LEU A 156 7.93 2.30 16.08
C LEU A 156 7.41 1.66 17.36
N ASP A 157 7.76 2.22 18.52
CA ASP A 157 7.27 1.77 19.81
C ASP A 157 5.76 2.05 19.97
N ASN A 158 5.30 3.22 19.50
CA ASN A 158 3.87 3.55 19.44
C ASN A 158 3.10 2.59 18.53
N ILE A 159 3.65 2.27 17.35
CA ILE A 159 3.05 1.29 16.43
C ILE A 159 2.98 -0.09 17.07
N ASN A 160 4.07 -0.51 17.73
CA ASN A 160 4.10 -1.78 18.46
C ASN A 160 3.05 -1.84 19.57
N ALA A 161 2.82 -0.73 20.29
CA ALA A 161 1.77 -0.63 21.31
C ALA A 161 0.38 -0.74 20.68
N GLY A 162 0.12 -0.06 19.55
CA GLY A 162 -1.12 -0.19 18.79
C GLY A 162 -1.36 -1.62 18.29
N MET A 163 -0.32 -2.28 17.78
CA MET A 163 -0.37 -3.69 17.36
C MET A 163 -0.73 -4.63 18.52
N LYS A 164 -0.13 -4.43 19.70
CA LYS A 164 -0.48 -5.22 20.90
C LYS A 164 -1.93 -4.98 21.31
N LYS A 165 -2.39 -3.73 21.32
CA LYS A 165 -3.76 -3.36 21.69
C LYS A 165 -4.80 -3.94 20.71
N SER A 166 -4.46 -4.03 19.43
CA SER A 166 -5.31 -4.65 18.41
C SER A 166 -5.53 -6.16 18.59
N GLY A 167 -4.71 -6.81 19.43
CA GLY A 167 -4.76 -8.26 19.63
C GLY A 167 -4.17 -9.08 18.47
N LEU A 168 -3.72 -8.45 17.38
CA LEU A 168 -3.13 -9.12 16.22
C LEU A 168 -1.81 -9.83 16.54
N TRP A 169 -1.01 -9.28 17.45
CA TRP A 169 0.33 -9.77 17.75
C TRP A 169 0.46 -10.02 19.25
N LYS A 170 0.48 -11.30 19.63
CA LYS A 170 0.91 -11.75 20.96
C LYS A 170 2.41 -12.00 20.90
N PHE A 171 3.17 -11.21 21.65
CA PHE A 171 4.61 -11.35 21.79
C PHE A 171 4.92 -12.18 23.02
#